data_AF-A0A286NZ82-F1
#
_entry.id   AF-A0A286NZ82-F1
#
_cell.length_a   1.000
_cell.length_b   1.000
_cell.length_c   1.000
_cell.angle_alpha   90.00
_cell.angle_beta   90.00
_cell.angle_gamma   90.00
#
_symmetry.space_group_name_H-M   'P 1'
#
loop_
_entity.id
_entity.type
_entity.pdbx_description
1 polymer ?
#
loop_
_entity_poly.entity_id
_entity_poly.type
_entity_poly.pdbx_seq_one_letter_code
_entity_poly.pdbx_strand_id
1 'polypeptide(L)'
;MLNDISVRTFIILFLLISAIALNIVEMIFSATSEIIIGTNVVSLISILCLWWYMTKYLVMPINTVKRSIEEVTSGNLAISIPEFGNNCAGRLIPGINSLSSNISTLVR
;
A
#
# COMPACT_ATOMS: atom_id res chain seq x y z
N MET A 1 -13.29 13.97 5.53
CA MET A 1 -12.46 13.31 6.54
C MET A 1 -11.99 11.90 6.18
N LEU A 2 -12.72 11.09 5.39
CA LEU A 2 -12.20 9.80 4.87
C LEU A 2 -11.17 9.95 3.73
N ASN A 3 -11.12 11.11 3.09
CA ASN A 3 -10.30 11.36 1.90
C ASN A 3 -8.78 11.43 2.18
N ASP A 4 -8.40 11.75 3.42
CA ASP A 4 -6.99 11.92 3.84
C ASP A 4 -6.42 10.66 4.51
N ILE A 5 -7.24 9.61 4.63
CA ILE A 5 -6.82 8.37 5.29
C ILE A 5 -5.97 7.55 4.32
N SER A 6 -4.80 7.11 4.78
CA SER A 6 -3.95 6.24 3.97
C SER A 6 -4.68 4.96 3.60
N VAL A 7 -4.54 4.51 2.35
CA VAL A 7 -5.17 3.28 1.84
C VAL A 7 -4.89 2.07 2.75
N ARG A 8 -3.68 2.00 3.33
CA ARG A 8 -3.29 0.99 4.32
C ARG A 8 -4.19 1.01 5.56
N THR A 9 -4.40 2.18 6.17
CA THR A 9 -5.24 2.34 7.35
C THR A 9 -6.68 1.96 7.05
N PHE A 10 -7.18 2.37 5.89
CA PHE A 10 -8.54 2.05 5.45
C PHE A 10 -8.76 0.53 5.34
N ILE A 11 -7.86 -0.20 4.66
CA ILE A 11 -8.03 -1.64 4.47
C ILE A 11 -7.90 -2.40 5.81
N ILE A 12 -6.98 -1.99 6.69
CA ILE A 12 -6.86 -2.62 8.02
C ILE A 12 -8.13 -2.40 8.84
N LEU A 13 -8.68 -1.18 8.83
CA LEU A 13 -9.94 -0.88 9.50
C LEU A 13 -11.09 -1.74 8.94
N PHE A 14 -11.18 -1.85 7.61
CA PHE A 14 -12.16 -2.70 6.95
C PHE A 14 -12.05 -4.15 7.39
N LEU A 15 -10.84 -4.73 7.38
CA LEU A 15 -10.62 -6.11 7.83
C LEU A 15 -10.94 -6.32 9.31
N LEU A 16 -10.62 -5.36 10.18
CA LEU A 16 -11.01 -5.40 11.59
C LEU A 16 -12.52 -5.43 11.76
N ILE A 17 -13.24 -4.55 11.05
CA ILE A 17 -14.70 -4.51 11.07
C ILE A 17 -15.28 -5.83 10.55
N SER A 18 -14.74 -6.39 9.46
CA SER A 18 -15.14 -7.69 8.94
C SER A 18 -14.91 -8.84 9.93
N ALA A 19 -13.77 -8.83 10.64
CA ALA A 19 -13.47 -9.84 11.67
C ALA A 19 -14.45 -9.73 12.84
N ILE A 20 -14.78 -8.52 13.30
CA ILE A 20 -15.79 -8.29 14.35
C ILE A 20 -17.16 -8.78 13.88
N ALA A 21 -17.55 -8.47 12.65
CA ALA A 21 -18.82 -8.92 12.08
C ALA A 21 -18.91 -10.45 12.00
N LEU A 22 -17.82 -11.12 11.60
CA LEU A 22 -17.73 -12.59 11.61
C LEU A 22 -17.92 -13.15 13.03
N ASN A 23 -17.25 -12.59 14.03
CA ASN A 23 -17.42 -13.03 15.43
C ASN A 23 -18.87 -12.86 15.91
N ILE A 24 -19.55 -11.76 15.55
CA ILE A 24 -20.97 -11.55 15.89
C ILE A 24 -21.84 -12.63 15.26
N VAL A 25 -21.61 -12.95 13.98
CA VAL A 25 -22.33 -14.03 13.28
C VAL A 25 -22.07 -15.37 13.96
N GLU A 26 -20.83 -15.71 14.27
CA GLU A 26 -20.47 -16.95 14.97
C GLU A 26 -21.16 -17.08 16.33
N MET A 27 -21.29 -15.98 17.08
CA MET A 27 -22.05 -15.96 18.34
C MET A 27 -23.55 -16.18 18.13
N ILE A 28 -24.16 -15.57 17.10
CA ILE A 28 -25.58 -15.77 16.78
C ILE A 28 -25.87 -17.25 16.47
N PHE A 29 -24.98 -17.92 15.75
CA PHE A 29 -25.11 -19.34 15.40
C PHE A 29 -24.61 -20.28 16.51
N SER A 30 -24.21 -19.78 17.67
CA SER A 30 -23.64 -20.57 18.78
C SER A 30 -22.50 -21.50 18.31
N ALA A 31 -21.59 -20.96 17.50
CA ALA A 31 -20.42 -21.70 17.04
C ALA A 31 -19.55 -22.18 18.21
N THR A 32 -18.95 -23.36 18.08
CA THR A 32 -18.02 -23.90 19.07
C THR A 32 -16.79 -23.01 19.21
N SER A 33 -16.22 -22.92 20.42
CA SER A 33 -15.04 -22.09 20.70
C SER A 33 -13.85 -22.39 19.79
N GLU A 34 -13.69 -23.64 19.34
CA GLU A 34 -12.63 -24.02 18.39
C GLU A 34 -12.75 -23.29 17.04
N ILE A 35 -13.98 -23.14 16.52
CA ILE A 35 -14.25 -22.42 15.26
C ILE A 35 -13.93 -20.94 15.43
N ILE A 36 -14.41 -20.34 16.53
CA ILE A 36 -14.19 -18.91 16.82
C ILE A 36 -12.68 -18.61 16.93
N ILE A 37 -11.93 -19.44 17.65
CA ILE A 37 -10.47 -19.29 17.77
C ILE A 37 -9.81 -19.46 16.40
N GLY A 38 -10.20 -20.48 15.63
CA GLY A 38 -9.68 -20.73 14.28
C GLY A 38 -9.88 -19.55 13.34
N THR A 39 -11.11 -19.02 13.26
CA THR A 39 -11.43 -17.86 12.42
C THR A 39 -10.64 -16.63 12.84
N ASN A 40 -10.51 -16.36 14.14
CA ASN A 40 -9.73 -15.22 14.62
C ASN A 40 -8.24 -15.34 14.29
N VAL A 41 -7.65 -16.53 14.38
CA VAL A 41 -6.26 -16.77 13.96
C VAL A 41 -6.08 -16.50 12.46
N VAL A 42 -7.01 -16.98 11.63
CA VAL A 42 -6.98 -16.73 10.17
C VAL A 42 -7.13 -15.24 9.86
N SER A 43 -8.04 -14.53 10.54
CA SER A 43 -8.20 -13.08 10.40
C SER A 43 -6.93 -12.33 10.79
N LEU A 44 -6.28 -12.71 11.89
CA LEU A 44 -5.04 -12.07 12.34
C LEU A 44 -3.89 -12.27 11.33
N ILE A 45 -3.71 -13.50 10.84
CA ILE A 45 -2.69 -13.82 9.82
C ILE A 45 -2.96 -13.01 8.55
N SER A 46 -4.23 -12.89 8.14
CA SER A 46 -4.64 -12.11 6.97
C SER A 46 -4.28 -10.64 7.12
N ILE A 47 -4.56 -10.04 8.29
CA ILE A 47 -4.21 -8.64 8.60
C ILE A 47 -2.69 -8.43 8.54
N LEU A 48 -1.91 -9.32 9.15
CA LEU A 48 -0.45 -9.23 9.16
C LEU A 48 0.15 -9.36 7.75
N CYS A 49 -0.31 -10.35 6.98
CA CYS A 49 0.14 -10.57 5.60
C CYS A 49 -0.16 -9.35 4.73
N LEU A 50 -1.38 -8.80 4.83
CA LEU A 50 -1.76 -7.63 4.08
C LEU A 50 -0.98 -6.38 4.49
N TRP A 51 -0.75 -6.17 5.79
CA TRP A 51 0.07 -5.07 6.27
C TRP A 51 1.48 -5.10 5.69
N TRP A 52 2.09 -6.29 5.66
CA TRP A 52 3.42 -6.50 5.10
C TRP A 52 3.44 -6.23 3.59
N TYR A 53 2.45 -6.77 2.87
CA TYR A 53 2.27 -6.57 1.43
C TYR A 53 2.13 -5.07 1.09
N MET A 54 1.22 -4.36 1.75
CA MET A 54 1.00 -2.93 1.50
C MET A 54 2.24 -2.09 1.80
N THR A 55 2.98 -2.41 2.85
CA THR A 55 4.20 -1.68 3.22
C THR A 55 5.30 -1.85 2.16
N LYS A 56 5.50 -3.07 1.67
CA LYS A 56 6.54 -3.38 0.67
C LYS A 56 6.16 -2.95 -0.75
N TYR A 57 4.93 -3.17 -1.16
CA TYR A 57 4.52 -3.03 -2.57
C TYR A 57 3.76 -1.76 -2.92
N LEU A 58 3.34 -0.97 -1.91
CA LEU A 58 2.63 0.29 -2.13
C LEU A 58 3.32 1.46 -1.43
N VAL A 59 3.56 1.39 -0.13
CA VAL A 59 4.13 2.52 0.64
C VAL A 59 5.58 2.80 0.24
N MET A 60 6.43 1.77 0.19
CA MET A 60 7.84 1.92 -0.18
C MET A 60 8.03 2.50 -1.60
N PRO A 61 7.44 1.96 -2.68
CA PRO A 61 7.63 2.51 -4.02
C PRO A 61 7.05 3.91 -4.18
N ILE A 62 5.90 4.22 -3.56
CA ILE A 62 5.31 5.58 -3.61
C ILE A 62 6.24 6.59 -2.94
N ASN A 63 6.85 6.25 -1.80
CA ASN A 63 7.80 7.13 -1.12
C ASN A 63 9.08 7.34 -1.95
N THR A 64 9.55 6.30 -2.66
CA THR A 64 10.66 6.44 -3.61
C THR A 64 10.29 7.40 -4.74
N VAL A 65 9.11 7.24 -5.34
CA VAL A 65 8.61 8.14 -6.38
C VAL A 65 8.52 9.59 -5.88
N LYS A 66 7.95 9.81 -4.69
CA LYS A 66 7.87 11.13 -4.07
C LYS A 66 9.25 11.78 -3.91
N ARG A 67 10.20 11.05 -3.35
CA ARG A 67 11.57 11.55 -3.13
C ARG A 67 12.25 11.93 -4.45
N SER A 68 12.09 11.13 -5.49
CA SER A 68 12.68 11.44 -6.80
C SER A 68 12.08 12.70 -7.42
N ILE A 69 10.78 12.97 -7.22
CA ILE A 69 10.17 14.23 -7.66
C ILE A 69 10.77 15.43 -6.87
N GLU A 70 10.96 15.28 -5.57
CA GLU A 70 11.60 16.32 -4.74
C GLU A 70 13.05 16.60 -5.20
N GLU A 71 13.82 15.54 -5.50
CA GLU A 71 15.20 15.68 -5.98
C GLU A 71 15.25 16.31 -7.39
N VAL A 72 14.34 15.94 -8.31
CA VAL A 72 14.22 16.59 -9.64
C VAL A 72 13.87 18.08 -9.49
N THR A 73 12.94 18.41 -8.59
CA THR A 73 12.55 19.81 -8.31
C THR A 73 13.71 20.61 -7.72
N SER A 74 14.63 19.95 -6.99
CA SER A 74 15.84 20.59 -6.45
C SER A 74 16.98 20.77 -7.48
N GLY A 75 16.74 20.38 -8.74
CA GLY A 75 17.71 20.53 -9.83
C GLY A 75 18.61 19.31 -10.07
N ASN A 76 18.42 18.22 -9.32
CA ASN A 76 19.13 16.97 -9.57
C ASN A 76 18.35 16.11 -10.57
N LEU A 77 18.69 16.27 -11.85
CA LEU A 77 18.01 15.61 -12.97
C LEU A 77 18.63 14.25 -13.35
N ALA A 78 19.73 13.85 -12.71
CA ALA A 78 20.43 12.60 -13.01
C ALA A 78 19.82 11.37 -12.31
N ILE A 79 18.72 11.54 -11.56
CA ILE A 79 18.09 10.45 -10.82
C ILE A 79 17.19 9.63 -11.74
N SER A 80 17.50 8.35 -11.83
CA SER A 80 16.61 7.33 -12.40
C SER A 80 16.15 6.37 -11.30
N ILE A 81 14.85 6.16 -11.21
CA ILE A 81 14.28 5.15 -10.31
C ILE A 81 14.31 3.79 -11.04
N PRO A 82 14.78 2.71 -10.40
CA PRO A 82 14.69 1.38 -10.99
C PRO A 82 13.21 0.95 -11.16
N GLU A 83 12.92 0.28 -12.26
CA GLU A 83 11.59 -0.27 -12.54
C GLU A 83 11.11 -1.19 -11.42
N PHE A 84 9.85 -1.05 -11.02
CA PHE A 84 9.28 -1.80 -9.90
C PHE A 84 7.92 -2.42 -10.27
N GLY A 85 7.92 -3.71 -10.62
CA GLY A 85 6.68 -4.47 -10.86
C GLY A 85 5.76 -3.85 -11.91
N ASN A 86 4.54 -4.38 -12.02
CA ASN A 86 3.52 -3.89 -12.98
C ASN A 86 2.20 -3.50 -12.27
N ASN A 87 2.31 -3.05 -11.02
CA ASN A 87 1.17 -2.52 -10.28
C ASN A 87 1.02 -1.00 -10.51
N CYS A 88 -0.02 -0.38 -9.97
CA CYS A 88 -0.26 1.05 -10.18
C CYS A 88 0.90 1.94 -9.71
N ALA A 89 1.59 1.57 -8.62
CA ALA A 89 2.77 2.30 -8.13
C ALA A 89 3.98 2.12 -9.05
N GLY A 90 4.19 0.90 -9.57
CA GLY A 90 5.23 0.58 -10.53
C GLY A 90 5.10 1.33 -11.84
N ARG A 91 3.88 1.40 -12.38
CA ARG A 91 3.58 2.09 -13.65
C ARG A 91 3.78 3.60 -13.59
N LEU A 92 3.92 4.20 -12.40
CA LEU A 92 4.26 5.62 -12.24
C LEU A 92 5.76 5.89 -12.48
N ILE A 93 6.62 4.91 -12.24
CA ILE A 93 8.09 5.07 -12.31
C ILE A 93 8.58 5.45 -13.73
N PRO A 94 8.17 4.76 -14.82
CA PRO A 94 8.56 5.15 -16.17
C PRO A 94 8.20 6.61 -16.49
N GLY A 95 7.01 7.05 -16.08
CA GLY A 95 6.53 8.42 -16.32
C GLY A 95 7.41 9.47 -15.66
N ILE A 96 7.88 9.22 -14.43
CA ILE A 96 8.78 10.13 -13.70
C ILE A 96 10.18 10.14 -14.32
N ASN A 97 10.71 8.98 -14.70
CA ASN A 97 12.00 8.89 -15.39
C ASN A 97 11.98 9.65 -16.72
N SER A 98 10.90 9.51 -17.51
CA SER A 98 10.72 10.28 -18.74
C SER A 98 10.60 11.79 -18.48
N LEU A 99 9.89 12.21 -17.43
CA LEU A 99 9.78 13.61 -17.05
C LEU A 99 11.14 14.22 -16.70
N SER A 100 11.92 13.56 -15.84
CA SER A 100 13.27 14.01 -15.47
C SER A 100 14.19 14.12 -16.69
N SER A 101 14.19 13.10 -17.55
CA SER A 101 14.98 13.10 -18.77
C SER A 101 14.60 14.23 -19.71
N ASN A 102 13.31 14.51 -19.91
CA ASN A 102 12.86 15.59 -20.78
C ASN A 102 13.28 16.97 -20.25
N ILE A 103 13.16 17.20 -18.95
CA ILE A 103 13.60 18.46 -18.32
C ILE A 103 15.13 18.61 -18.47
N SER A 104 15.89 17.52 -18.28
CA SER A 104 17.35 17.56 -18.44
C SER A 104 17.79 17.96 -19.85
N THR A 105 17.04 17.54 -20.87
CA THR A 105 17.29 17.91 -22.26
C THR A 105 16.88 19.35 -22.56
N LEU A 106 15.83 19.86 -21.90
CA LEU A 106 15.31 21.22 -22.08
C LEU A 106 16.18 22.30 -21.43
N VAL A 107 16.86 21.97 -20.33
CA VAL A 107 17.75 22.89 -19.59
C VAL A 107 19.17 22.90 -20.15
N ARG A 108 19.54 21.91 -20.98
CA ARG A 108 20.84 21.78 -21.64
C ARG A 108 20.90 22.64 -22.90
#